data_AF-A0A9X6PN71-F1
#
_entry.id   AF-A0A9X6PN71-F1
#
_cell.length_a   1.000
_cell.length_b   1.000
_cell.length_c   1.000
_cell.angle_alpha   90.00
_cell.angle_beta   90.00
_cell.angle_gamma   90.00
#
_symmetry.space_group_name_H-M   'P 1'
#
loop_
_entity.id
_entity.type
_entity.pdbx_description
1 polymer ?
#
loop_
_entity_poly.entity_id
_entity_poly.type
_entity_poly.pdbx_seq_one_letter_code
_entity_poly.pdbx_strand_id
1 'polypeptide(L)'
;MNTGLMQYQEKKRQESIEKVTWAIQTLQDLEGEDAIIRSEKIIEMTGLSKTAIYKPHLRTLWDQRWIGTNIDLDNMISKMQHNRKVVELEKEVERVNKHLEKAERKMTNLQKKLELETSRSRVFINEYEEQKKENEKLLYKYLKLLRALHVRGIKVDELLEN
;
A
#
# COMPACT_ATOMS: atom_id res chain seq x y z
N MET A 1 31.13 -14.55 -7.77
CA MET A 1 31.61 -14.06 -6.45
C MET A 1 32.68 -15.01 -5.93
N ASN A 2 33.77 -14.49 -5.40
CA ASN A 2 34.93 -15.29 -4.99
C ASN A 2 34.75 -15.82 -3.56
N THR A 3 33.97 -16.90 -3.41
CA THR A 3 33.55 -17.47 -2.12
C THR A 3 34.71 -17.94 -1.25
N GLY A 4 35.81 -18.42 -1.87
CA GLY A 4 37.00 -18.86 -1.15
C GLY A 4 37.74 -17.74 -0.43
N LEU A 5 37.88 -16.56 -1.05
CA LEU A 5 38.50 -15.39 -0.43
C LEU A 5 37.68 -14.90 0.78
N MET A 6 36.35 -14.95 0.67
CA MET A 6 35.44 -14.57 1.74
C MET A 6 35.57 -15.49 2.96
N GLN A 7 35.61 -16.81 2.74
CA GLN A 7 35.80 -17.79 3.82
C GLN A 7 37.17 -17.64 4.50
N TYR A 8 38.23 -17.38 3.73
CA TYR A 8 39.56 -17.14 4.28
C TYR A 8 39.60 -15.89 5.16
N GLN A 9 38.97 -14.79 4.72
CA GLN A 9 38.87 -13.56 5.49
C GLN A 9 38.05 -13.75 6.78
N GLU A 10 36.96 -14.52 6.73
CA GLU A 10 36.15 -14.82 7.90
C GLU A 10 36.92 -15.67 8.92
N LYS A 11 37.64 -16.70 8.44
CA LYS A 11 38.50 -17.51 9.30
C LYS A 11 39.57 -16.67 10.01
N LYS A 12 40.23 -15.77 9.28
CA LYS A 12 41.22 -14.85 9.86
C LYS A 12 40.61 -13.87 10.87
N ARG A 13 39.37 -13.44 10.62
CA ARG A 13 38.63 -12.61 11.57
C ARG A 13 38.37 -13.38 12.87
N GLN A 14 37.89 -14.61 12.76
CA GLN A 14 37.60 -15.47 13.91
C GLN A 14 38.87 -15.77 14.74
N GLU A 15 39.97 -16.13 14.07
CA GLU A 15 41.28 -16.31 14.72
C GLU A 15 41.74 -15.07 15.49
N SER A 16 41.43 -13.87 14.98
CA SER A 16 41.78 -12.61 15.65
C SER A 16 40.89 -12.35 16.88
N ILE A 17 39.60 -12.68 16.78
CA ILE A 17 38.63 -12.56 17.87
C ILE A 17 39.01 -13.51 19.02
N GLU A 18 39.36 -14.76 18.71
CA GLU A 18 39.78 -15.75 19.70
C GLU A 18 41.04 -15.31 20.46
N LYS A 19 42.02 -14.74 19.76
CA LYS A 19 43.23 -14.19 20.42
C LYS A 19 42.91 -13.05 21.38
N VAL A 20 42.05 -12.12 20.96
CA VAL A 20 41.69 -10.96 21.79
C VAL A 20 40.83 -11.38 22.98
N THR A 21 39.87 -12.27 22.80
CA THR A 21 39.05 -12.81 23.90
C THR A 21 39.90 -13.58 24.90
N TRP A 22 40.83 -14.41 24.44
CA TRP A 22 41.80 -15.08 25.31
C TRP A 22 42.68 -14.07 26.08
N ALA A 23 43.19 -13.04 25.42
CA ALA A 23 43.99 -12.00 26.09
C ALA A 23 43.18 -11.22 27.13
N ILE A 24 41.92 -10.91 26.85
CA ILE A 24 41.01 -10.28 27.82
C ILE A 24 40.82 -11.17 29.04
N GLN A 25 40.52 -12.46 28.81
CA GLN A 25 40.24 -13.40 29.88
C GLN A 25 41.47 -13.65 30.76
N THR A 26 42.64 -13.84 30.15
CA THR A 26 43.90 -13.98 30.91
C THR A 26 44.25 -12.73 31.71
N LEU A 27 43.99 -11.52 31.18
CA LEU A 27 44.19 -10.29 31.95
C LEU A 27 43.23 -10.19 33.14
N GLN A 28 41.98 -10.63 32.98
CA GLN A 28 41.01 -10.70 34.07
C GLN A 28 41.39 -11.75 35.13
N ASP A 29 41.88 -12.91 34.71
CA ASP A 29 42.35 -13.97 35.61
C ASP A 29 43.57 -13.53 36.44
N LEU A 30 44.42 -12.65 35.89
CA LEU A 30 45.63 -12.15 36.54
C LEU A 30 45.40 -10.89 37.40
N GLU A 31 44.59 -9.93 36.93
CA GLU A 31 44.40 -8.62 37.55
C GLU A 31 43.06 -8.47 38.30
N GLY A 32 42.15 -9.45 38.18
CA GLY A 32 40.81 -9.44 38.75
C GLY A 32 39.71 -9.06 37.75
N GLU A 33 38.44 -9.31 38.11
CA GLU A 33 37.28 -9.11 37.22
C GLU A 33 37.11 -7.66 36.74
N ASP A 34 37.50 -6.67 37.56
CA ASP A 34 37.40 -5.23 37.27
C ASP A 34 38.66 -4.65 36.60
N ALA A 35 39.54 -5.49 36.05
CA ALA A 35 40.77 -5.04 35.42
C ALA A 35 40.51 -4.06 34.26
N ILE A 36 41.18 -2.90 34.28
CA ILE A 36 41.09 -1.91 33.20
C ILE A 36 41.90 -2.41 32.00
N ILE A 37 41.20 -2.98 31.02
CA ILE A 37 41.80 -3.52 29.80
C ILE A 37 42.19 -2.36 28.88
N ARG A 38 43.50 -2.15 28.71
CA ARG A 38 44.05 -1.15 27.78
C ARG A 38 44.52 -1.84 26.49
N SER A 39 44.50 -1.09 25.39
CA SER A 39 44.91 -1.63 24.08
C SER A 39 46.37 -2.07 24.08
N GLU A 40 47.25 -1.40 24.82
CA GLU A 40 48.66 -1.77 24.93
C GLU A 40 48.85 -3.19 25.48
N LYS A 41 48.11 -3.55 26.54
CA LYS A 41 48.17 -4.89 27.14
C LYS A 41 47.69 -5.98 26.18
N ILE A 42 46.64 -5.70 25.42
CA ILE A 42 46.13 -6.64 24.41
C ILE A 42 47.15 -6.80 23.28
N ILE A 43 47.83 -5.73 22.83
CA ILE A 43 48.89 -5.80 21.81
C ILE A 43 50.02 -6.71 22.28
N GLU A 44 50.50 -6.50 23.51
CA GLU A 44 51.59 -7.28 24.10
C GLU A 44 51.24 -8.77 24.19
N MET A 45 50.02 -9.11 24.60
CA MET A 45 49.57 -10.50 24.76
C MET A 45 49.23 -11.21 23.44
N THR A 46 48.71 -10.49 22.44
CA THR A 46 48.19 -11.11 21.20
C THR A 46 49.15 -11.02 20.02
N GLY A 47 50.13 -10.11 20.08
CA GLY A 47 51.02 -9.79 18.95
C GLY A 47 50.30 -9.14 17.75
N LEU A 48 49.04 -8.71 17.92
CA LEU A 48 48.29 -8.02 16.88
C LEU A 48 48.77 -6.57 16.72
N SER A 49 48.70 -6.04 15.50
CA SER A 49 49.05 -4.64 15.27
C SER A 49 48.07 -3.71 15.98
N LYS A 50 48.55 -2.51 16.37
CA LYS A 50 47.70 -1.44 16.91
C LYS A 50 46.50 -1.19 15.99
N THR A 51 46.73 -1.10 14.68
CA THR A 51 45.67 -0.90 13.68
C THR A 51 44.66 -2.04 13.60
N ALA A 52 45.06 -3.29 13.88
CA ALA A 52 44.15 -4.43 13.89
C ALA A 52 43.19 -4.36 15.08
N ILE A 53 43.67 -4.02 16.28
CA ILE A 53 42.87 -3.98 17.51
C ILE A 53 41.81 -2.89 17.49
N TYR A 54 42.08 -1.76 16.82
CA TYR A 54 41.10 -0.69 16.63
C TYR A 54 40.08 -0.98 15.52
N LYS A 55 40.17 -2.12 14.81
CA LYS A 55 39.11 -2.51 13.86
C LYS A 55 37.81 -2.77 14.61
N PRO A 56 36.63 -2.44 14.03
CA PRO A 56 35.35 -2.52 14.73
C PRO A 56 35.08 -3.86 15.42
N HIS A 57 35.32 -4.99 14.74
CA HIS A 57 35.04 -6.32 15.26
C HIS A 57 35.91 -6.75 16.46
N LEU A 58 37.09 -6.15 16.65
CA LEU A 58 37.93 -6.39 17.84
C LEU A 58 37.72 -5.32 18.89
N ARG A 59 37.50 -4.07 18.47
CA ARG A 59 37.29 -2.93 19.37
C ARG A 59 36.06 -3.09 20.25
N THR A 60 34.98 -3.67 19.73
CA THR A 60 33.76 -4.02 20.49
C THR A 60 34.03 -4.99 21.64
N LEU A 61 35.14 -5.76 21.62
CA LEU A 61 35.42 -6.76 22.66
C LEU A 61 35.99 -6.14 23.95
N TRP A 62 36.65 -4.97 23.86
CA TRP A 62 37.39 -4.39 25.00
C TRP A 62 37.09 -2.92 25.27
N ASP A 63 36.64 -2.14 24.27
CA ASP A 63 36.35 -0.70 24.42
C ASP A 63 34.86 -0.48 24.73
N GLN A 64 34.49 -0.51 26.01
CA GLN A 64 33.10 -0.33 26.45
C GLN A 64 32.49 1.03 26.01
N ARG A 65 33.31 2.08 25.89
CA ARG A 65 32.85 3.41 25.47
C ARG A 65 32.46 3.42 23.99
N TRP A 66 33.20 2.67 23.17
CA TRP A 66 32.88 2.48 21.75
C TRP A 66 31.54 1.76 21.55
N ILE A 67 31.24 0.76 22.37
CA ILE A 67 29.97 0.01 22.33
C ILE A 67 28.79 0.95 22.57
N GLY A 68 28.85 1.78 23.62
CA GLY A 68 27.79 2.72 23.95
C GLY A 68 27.51 3.73 22.83
N THR A 69 28.55 4.34 22.26
CA THR A 69 28.39 5.34 21.19
C THR A 69 27.79 4.75 19.91
N ASN A 70 28.10 3.50 19.58
CA ASN A 70 27.59 2.86 18.36
C ASN A 70 26.13 2.41 18.49
N ILE A 71 25.73 1.93 19.67
CA ILE A 71 24.32 1.58 19.96
C ILE A 71 23.43 2.82 19.85
N ASP A 72 23.87 3.97 20.37
CA ASP A 72 23.11 5.22 20.28
C ASP A 72 22.96 5.70 18.83
N LEU A 73 23.99 5.53 18.01
CA LEU A 73 23.97 5.87 16.59
C LEU A 73 23.00 4.99 15.81
N ASP A 74 23.06 3.66 16.01
CA ASP A 74 22.16 2.70 15.35
C ASP A 74 20.70 2.90 15.76
N ASN A 75 20.45 3.20 17.03
CA ASN A 75 19.12 3.56 17.53
C ASN A 75 18.61 4.86 16.89
N MET A 76 19.47 5.87 16.73
CA MET A 76 19.11 7.13 16.09
C MET A 76 18.80 6.94 14.60
N ILE A 77 19.59 6.15 13.88
CA ILE A 77 19.36 5.82 12.48
C ILE A 77 18.04 5.05 12.32
N SER A 78 17.80 4.06 13.18
CA SER A 78 16.56 3.27 13.18
C SER A 78 15.32 4.14 13.44
N LYS A 79 15.39 5.08 14.39
CA LYS A 79 14.31 6.05 14.65
C LYS A 79 14.08 6.98 13.46
N MET A 80 15.13 7.49 12.82
CA MET A 80 14.98 8.32 11.62
C MET A 80 14.33 7.56 10.46
N GLN A 81 14.72 6.31 10.23
CA GLN A 81 14.12 5.46 9.19
C GLN A 81 12.64 5.17 9.50
N HIS A 82 12.32 4.87 10.76
CA HIS A 82 10.94 4.67 11.20
C HIS A 82 10.10 5.93 10.96
N ASN A 83 10.59 7.11 11.39
CA ASN A 83 9.88 8.37 11.22
C ASN A 83 9.65 8.72 9.73
N ARG A 84 10.63 8.45 8.86
CA ARG A 84 10.45 8.62 7.41
C ARG A 84 9.32 7.75 6.88
N LYS A 85 9.28 6.47 7.29
CA LYS A 85 8.23 5.54 6.90
C LYS A 85 6.86 5.98 7.39
N VAL A 86 6.78 6.51 8.62
CA VAL A 86 5.53 7.07 9.17
C VAL A 86 5.02 8.22 8.29
N VAL A 87 5.89 9.17 7.95
CA VAL A 87 5.52 10.32 7.09
C VAL A 87 5.08 9.88 5.69
N GLU A 88 5.72 8.85 5.12
CA GLU A 88 5.32 8.29 3.83
C GLU A 88 3.94 7.63 3.89
N LEU A 89 3.69 6.84 4.94
CA LEU A 89 2.40 6.21 5.18
C LEU A 89 1.29 7.24 5.41
N GLU A 90 1.54 8.30 6.18
CA GLU A 90 0.60 9.41 6.36
C GLU A 90 0.23 10.09 5.03
N LYS A 91 1.21 10.33 4.16
CA LYS A 91 0.96 10.86 2.81
C LYS A 91 0.18 9.90 1.93
N GLU A 92 0.37 8.60 2.08
CA GLU A 92 -0.39 7.60 1.34
C GLU A 92 -1.84 7.52 1.83
N VAL A 93 -2.07 7.53 3.13
CA VAL A 93 -3.40 7.61 3.74
C VAL A 93 -4.14 8.86 3.27
N GLU A 94 -3.48 10.02 3.27
CA GLU A 94 -4.07 11.28 2.79
C GLU A 94 -4.47 11.22 1.30
N ARG A 95 -3.64 10.57 0.46
CA ARG A 95 -3.96 10.37 -0.97
C ARG A 95 -5.16 9.44 -1.14
N VAL A 96 -5.18 8.32 -0.42
CA VAL A 96 -6.28 7.35 -0.46
C VAL A 96 -7.59 7.99 -0.01
N ASN A 97 -7.57 8.76 1.09
CA ASN A 97 -8.74 9.49 1.58
C ASN A 97 -9.30 10.47 0.54
N LYS A 98 -8.43 11.22 -0.16
CA LYS A 98 -8.86 12.10 -1.25
C LYS A 98 -9.48 11.35 -2.43
N HIS A 99 -8.96 10.17 -2.75
CA HIS A 99 -9.54 9.33 -3.80
C HIS A 99 -10.89 8.75 -3.39
N LEU A 100 -11.02 8.32 -2.13
CA LEU A 100 -12.27 7.84 -1.55
C LEU A 100 -13.35 8.91 -1.60
N GLU A 101 -13.04 10.12 -1.11
CA GLU A 101 -13.99 11.23 -1.10
C GLU A 101 -14.46 11.60 -2.52
N LYS A 102 -13.56 11.58 -3.51
CA LYS A 102 -13.92 11.79 -4.92
C LYS A 102 -14.83 10.69 -5.45
N ALA A 103 -14.60 9.43 -5.07
CA ALA A 103 -15.41 8.30 -5.48
C ALA A 103 -16.82 8.38 -4.86
N GLU A 104 -16.93 8.71 -3.58
CA GLU A 104 -18.21 8.89 -2.87
C GLU A 104 -19.04 10.03 -3.48
N ARG A 105 -18.41 11.17 -3.79
CA ARG A 105 -19.08 12.29 -4.50
C ARG A 105 -19.57 11.87 -5.88
N LYS A 106 -18.82 11.05 -6.62
CA LYS A 106 -19.28 10.51 -7.92
C LYS A 106 -20.44 9.55 -7.73
N MET A 107 -20.37 8.67 -6.75
CA MET A 107 -21.40 7.68 -6.47
C MET A 107 -22.73 8.34 -6.09
N THR A 108 -22.70 9.31 -5.18
CA THR A 108 -23.90 10.08 -4.77
C THR A 108 -24.51 10.85 -5.95
N ASN A 109 -23.69 11.45 -6.82
CA ASN A 109 -24.17 12.12 -8.02
C ASN A 109 -24.81 11.15 -9.02
N LEU A 110 -24.22 9.96 -9.21
CA LEU A 110 -24.79 8.92 -10.08
C LEU A 110 -26.10 8.35 -9.53
N GLN A 111 -26.19 8.14 -8.21
CA GLN A 111 -27.43 7.72 -7.55
C GLN A 111 -28.56 8.72 -7.78
N LYS A 112 -28.30 10.03 -7.58
CA LYS A 112 -29.30 11.08 -7.86
C LYS A 112 -29.76 11.09 -9.32
N LYS A 113 -28.82 10.91 -10.26
CA LYS A 113 -29.16 10.83 -11.70
C LYS A 113 -30.00 9.60 -12.02
N LEU A 114 -29.68 8.45 -11.40
CA LEU A 114 -30.42 7.22 -11.57
C LEU A 114 -31.85 7.32 -11.03
N GLU A 115 -32.04 7.91 -9.86
CA GLU A 115 -33.37 8.16 -9.28
C GLU A 115 -34.21 9.09 -10.18
N LEU A 116 -33.59 10.14 -10.74
CA LEU A 116 -34.25 11.05 -11.66
C LEU A 116 -34.66 10.34 -12.97
N GLU A 117 -33.78 9.55 -13.58
CA GLU A 117 -34.13 8.79 -14.79
C GLU A 117 -35.17 7.70 -14.52
N THR A 118 -35.11 7.06 -13.35
CA THR A 118 -36.11 6.07 -12.95
C THR A 118 -37.49 6.71 -12.80
N SER A 119 -37.57 7.89 -12.18
CA SER A 119 -38.83 8.63 -12.05
C SER A 119 -39.38 9.10 -13.40
N ARG A 120 -38.51 9.63 -14.28
CA ARG A 120 -38.87 9.98 -15.67
C ARG A 120 -39.39 8.77 -16.44
N SER A 121 -38.68 7.65 -16.41
CA SER A 121 -39.07 6.42 -17.11
C SER A 121 -40.44 5.92 -16.65
N ARG A 122 -40.75 5.98 -15.35
CA ARG A 122 -42.09 5.64 -14.85
C ARG A 122 -43.18 6.54 -15.42
N VAL A 123 -42.95 7.85 -15.50
CA VAL A 123 -43.91 8.78 -16.09
C VAL A 123 -44.12 8.48 -17.57
N PHE A 124 -43.04 8.29 -18.33
CA PHE A 124 -43.12 7.92 -19.75
C PHE A 124 -43.87 6.61 -19.99
N ILE A 125 -43.65 5.59 -19.16
CA ILE A 125 -44.38 4.32 -19.26
C ILE A 125 -45.88 4.54 -19.06
N ASN A 126 -46.27 5.32 -18.04
CA ASN A 126 -47.67 5.62 -17.78
C ASN A 126 -48.33 6.39 -18.93
N GLU A 127 -47.67 7.43 -19.44
CA GLU A 127 -48.15 8.22 -20.58
C GLU A 127 -48.31 7.35 -21.83
N TYR A 128 -47.35 6.47 -22.10
CA TYR A 128 -47.39 5.54 -23.22
C TYR A 128 -48.57 4.55 -23.09
N GLU A 129 -48.79 3.98 -21.90
CA GLU A 129 -49.92 3.09 -21.66
C GLU A 129 -51.28 3.79 -21.81
N GLU A 130 -51.38 5.05 -21.41
CA GLU A 130 -52.59 5.85 -21.56
C GLU A 130 -52.88 6.13 -23.04
N GLN A 131 -51.88 6.61 -23.79
CA GLN A 131 -52.00 6.81 -25.24
C GLN A 131 -52.36 5.52 -25.97
N LYS A 132 -51.77 4.38 -25.57
CA LYS A 132 -52.11 3.07 -26.15
C LYS A 132 -53.60 2.75 -25.96
N LYS A 133 -54.14 2.94 -24.75
CA LYS A 133 -55.57 2.73 -24.46
C LYS A 133 -56.47 3.67 -25.25
N GLU A 134 -56.08 4.93 -25.42
CA GLU A 134 -56.84 5.88 -26.24
C GLU A 134 -56.86 5.49 -27.72
N ASN A 135 -55.71 5.09 -28.26
CA ASN A 135 -55.60 4.60 -29.63
C ASN A 135 -56.42 3.32 -29.86
N GLU A 136 -56.43 2.39 -28.91
CA GLU A 136 -57.29 1.19 -28.97
C GLU A 136 -58.78 1.56 -29.00
N LYS A 137 -59.22 2.52 -28.17
CA LYS A 137 -60.61 3.03 -28.19
C LYS A 137 -60.94 3.70 -29.53
N LEU A 138 -60.02 4.48 -30.07
CA LEU A 138 -60.20 5.19 -31.33
C LEU A 138 -60.29 4.20 -32.50
N LEU A 139 -59.42 3.20 -32.54
CA LEU A 139 -59.45 2.11 -33.51
C LEU A 139 -60.79 1.38 -33.48
N TYR A 140 -61.30 1.05 -32.28
CA TYR A 140 -62.62 0.42 -32.15
C TYR A 140 -63.74 1.30 -32.72
N LYS A 141 -63.72 2.61 -32.47
CA LYS A 141 -64.70 3.55 -33.05
C LYS A 141 -64.63 3.56 -34.58
N TYR A 142 -63.42 3.61 -35.15
CA TYR A 142 -63.24 3.56 -36.60
C TYR A 142 -63.74 2.25 -37.20
N LEU A 143 -63.42 1.10 -36.59
CA LEU A 143 -63.92 -0.20 -37.04
C LEU A 143 -65.45 -0.30 -37.00
N LYS A 144 -66.08 0.26 -35.95
CA LYS A 144 -67.54 0.31 -35.84
C LYS A 144 -68.16 1.18 -36.93
N LEU A 145 -67.56 2.33 -37.22
CA LEU A 145 -67.99 3.25 -38.28
C LEU A 145 -67.84 2.58 -39.66
N LEU A 146 -66.69 1.97 -39.92
CA LEU A 146 -66.38 1.23 -41.14
C LEU A 146 -67.43 0.15 -41.41
N ARG A 147 -67.79 -0.61 -40.38
CA ARG A 147 -68.84 -1.64 -40.47
C ARG A 147 -70.20 -1.04 -40.80
N ALA A 148 -70.56 0.09 -40.20
CA ALA A 148 -71.83 0.76 -40.47
C ALA A 148 -71.91 1.30 -41.91
N LEU A 149 -70.81 1.86 -42.44
CA LEU A 149 -70.69 2.30 -43.84
C LEU A 149 -70.81 1.11 -44.80
N HIS A 150 -70.13 0.01 -44.50
CA HIS A 150 -70.18 -1.21 -45.30
C HIS A 150 -71.59 -1.79 -45.39
N VAL A 151 -72.33 -1.83 -44.27
CA VAL A 151 -73.75 -2.27 -44.25
C VAL A 151 -74.64 -1.38 -45.13
N ARG A 152 -74.29 -0.10 -45.28
CA ARG A 152 -74.99 0.84 -46.16
C ARG A 152 -74.52 0.79 -47.62
N GLY A 153 -73.56 -0.08 -47.96
CA GLY A 153 -73.05 -0.25 -49.32
C GLY A 153 -72.07 0.84 -49.77
N ILE A 154 -71.60 1.71 -48.87
CA ILE A 154 -70.61 2.75 -49.19
C ILE A 154 -69.23 2.11 -49.22
N LYS A 155 -68.54 2.16 -50.37
CA LYS A 155 -67.16 1.66 -50.51
C LYS A 155 -66.18 2.70 -49.99
N VAL A 156 -65.23 2.25 -49.18
CA VAL A 156 -64.29 3.13 -48.47
C VAL A 156 -63.26 3.76 -49.42
N ASP A 157 -63.02 3.13 -50.58
CA ASP A 157 -62.20 3.67 -51.66
C ASP A 157 -62.73 5.03 -52.17
N GLU A 158 -64.03 5.29 -52.04
CA GLU A 158 -64.68 6.57 -52.40
C GLU A 158 -64.35 7.73 -51.42
N LEU A 159 -63.75 7.43 -50.27
CA LEU A 159 -63.36 8.41 -49.25
C LEU A 159 -61.85 8.71 -49.23
N LEU A 160 -61.05 7.94 -49.96
CA LEU A 160 -59.59 8.12 -50.08
C LEU A 160 -59.19 9.05 -51.24
N GLU A 161 -60.15 9.50 -52.06
CA GLU A 161 -59.95 10.58 -53.02
C GLU A 161 -60.04 11.94 -52.31
N ASN A 162 -58.94 12.38 -51.71
CA ASN A 162 -58.57 13.79 -51.47
C ASN A 162 -57.08 13.90 -51.19
#